data_AF-A0A7S3RYY6-F1
#
_entry.id   AF-A0A7S3RYY6-F1
#
_cell.length_a   1.000
_cell.length_b   1.000
_cell.length_c   1.000
_cell.angle_alpha   90.00
_cell.angle_beta   90.00
_cell.angle_gamma   90.00
#
_symmetry.space_group_name_H-M   'P 1'
#
loop_
_entity.id
_entity.type
_entity.pdbx_description
1 polymer ?
#
loop_
_entity_poly.entity_id
_entity_poly.type
_entity_poly.pdbx_seq_one_letter_code
_entity_poly.pdbx_strand_id
1 'polypeptide(L)'
;PQPQGTANPAVVAASRAVLPDWVDAGDLRVQVRLSEREVKPVTLKELIMGARQTVVLLGGNQKFLRESLIAARFDGDLFRSTDVLLVPVQCDGSSSKVAGKSTADEAFERMMAAEANVASSAPSKGKTGGEGKKGFGKGIASSTWTAAPYVAEVLSEDASEWVRRMQVEADSAAAQGADPEKGVVIVLGRDGIVSQRRVGTPTWRQFLIELRPAKFDAEERRKTARQ
;
A
#
# COMPACT_ATOMS: atom_id res chain seq x y z
N PRO A 1 10.63 -47.51 19.67
CA PRO A 1 9.33 -46.89 19.99
C PRO A 1 9.45 -45.36 19.95
N GLN A 2 9.24 -44.76 18.78
CA GLN A 2 9.14 -43.31 18.65
C GLN A 2 7.73 -42.85 19.04
N PRO A 3 7.58 -41.76 19.82
CA PRO A 3 6.28 -41.23 20.17
C PRO A 3 5.64 -40.61 18.92
N GLN A 4 4.54 -41.20 18.46
CA GLN A 4 3.68 -40.62 17.44
C GLN A 4 2.96 -39.41 18.05
N GLY A 5 3.44 -38.21 17.75
CA GLY A 5 2.74 -36.97 18.07
C GLY A 5 1.48 -36.85 17.24
N THR A 6 0.32 -36.96 17.88
CA THR A 6 -0.98 -36.71 17.28
C THR A 6 -1.11 -35.21 16.98
N ALA A 7 -0.88 -34.83 15.72
CA ALA A 7 -1.10 -33.48 15.25
C ALA A 7 -2.59 -33.11 15.43
N ASN A 8 -2.83 -32.03 16.18
CA ASN A 8 -4.16 -31.53 16.49
C ASN A 8 -4.86 -31.00 15.21
N PRO A 9 -5.96 -31.62 14.76
CA PRO A 9 -6.63 -31.23 13.50
C PRO A 9 -7.36 -29.88 13.58
N ALA A 10 -7.44 -29.26 14.76
CA ALA A 10 -8.17 -28.01 14.99
C ALA A 10 -7.52 -26.74 14.39
N VAL A 11 -6.31 -26.82 13.81
CA VAL A 11 -5.62 -25.65 13.23
C VAL A 11 -5.81 -25.55 11.70
N VAL A 12 -6.41 -26.56 11.04
CA VAL A 12 -6.42 -26.64 9.56
C VAL A 12 -7.66 -26.00 8.91
N ALA A 13 -8.64 -25.52 9.69
CA ALA A 13 -9.85 -24.87 9.19
C ALA A 13 -9.87 -23.35 9.43
N ALA A 14 -8.71 -22.70 9.44
CA ALA A 14 -8.65 -21.24 9.34
C ALA A 14 -9.24 -20.86 7.98
N SER A 15 -10.48 -20.35 8.02
CA SER A 15 -11.27 -19.91 6.88
C SER A 15 -10.38 -19.19 5.87
N ARG A 16 -10.30 -19.77 4.67
CA ARG A 16 -9.66 -19.17 3.49
C ARG A 16 -10.49 -17.96 3.10
N ALA A 17 -10.34 -16.86 3.84
CA ALA A 17 -11.02 -15.61 3.56
C ALA A 17 -10.74 -15.27 2.09
N VAL A 18 -11.81 -15.23 1.29
CA VAL A 18 -11.70 -14.86 -0.11
C VAL A 18 -11.32 -13.39 -0.11
N LEU A 19 -10.03 -13.12 -0.32
CA LEU A 19 -9.52 -11.77 -0.45
C LEU A 19 -10.22 -11.10 -1.63
N PRO A 20 -10.62 -9.83 -1.49
CA PRO A 20 -11.22 -9.10 -2.61
C PRO A 20 -10.23 -9.11 -3.77
N ASP A 21 -10.74 -9.38 -4.96
CA ASP A 21 -9.90 -9.31 -6.14
C ASP A 21 -9.55 -7.84 -6.44
N TRP A 22 -8.38 -7.63 -7.02
CA TRP A 22 -7.94 -6.31 -7.46
C TRP A 22 -8.48 -5.95 -8.84
N VAL A 23 -9.25 -6.84 -9.47
CA VAL A 23 -9.93 -6.60 -10.75
C VAL A 23 -10.84 -5.36 -10.70
N ASP A 24 -11.58 -5.17 -9.59
CA ASP A 24 -12.47 -4.01 -9.42
C ASP A 24 -11.72 -2.72 -9.05
N ALA A 25 -10.40 -2.78 -8.84
CA ALA A 25 -9.56 -1.61 -8.59
C ALA A 25 -9.11 -0.90 -9.88
N GLY A 26 -9.62 -1.32 -11.04
CA GLY A 26 -9.20 -0.81 -12.34
C GLY A 26 -9.34 0.70 -12.52
N ASP A 27 -10.34 1.31 -11.87
CA ASP A 27 -10.61 2.75 -11.94
C ASP A 27 -9.75 3.59 -10.98
N LEU A 28 -8.99 2.94 -10.07
CA LEU A 28 -8.07 3.66 -9.19
C LEU A 28 -6.95 4.29 -9.99
N ARG A 29 -6.63 5.54 -9.68
CA ARG A 29 -5.61 6.30 -10.40
C ARG A 29 -4.32 6.39 -9.61
N VAL A 30 -3.23 6.42 -10.37
CA VAL A 30 -1.90 6.72 -9.89
C VAL A 30 -1.31 7.83 -10.77
N GLN A 31 -0.36 8.57 -10.20
CA GLN A 31 0.45 9.54 -10.89
C GLN A 31 1.73 8.87 -11.37
N VAL A 32 1.87 8.77 -12.69
CA VAL A 32 3.07 8.23 -13.33
C VAL A 32 3.93 9.38 -13.83
N ARG A 33 5.22 9.30 -13.53
CA ARG A 33 6.21 10.27 -13.98
C ARG A 33 6.75 9.87 -15.36
N LEU A 34 6.42 10.66 -16.38
CA LEU A 34 6.89 10.44 -17.76
C LEU A 34 8.24 11.11 -18.00
N SER A 35 8.48 12.24 -17.34
CA SER A 35 9.74 12.97 -17.34
C SER A 35 9.96 13.66 -15.99
N GLU A 36 11.10 14.32 -15.79
CA GLU A 36 11.36 15.05 -14.54
C GLU A 36 10.30 16.12 -14.23
N ARG A 37 9.67 16.69 -15.27
CA ARG A 37 8.71 17.79 -15.17
C ARG A 37 7.27 17.38 -15.43
N GLU A 38 7.05 16.20 -15.98
CA GLU A 38 5.74 15.74 -16.42
C GLU A 38 5.28 14.55 -15.59
N VAL A 39 4.18 14.78 -14.88
CA VAL A 39 3.45 13.76 -14.14
C VAL A 39 2.06 13.67 -14.74
N LYS A 40 1.62 12.45 -15.06
CA LYS A 40 0.33 12.18 -15.68
C LYS A 40 -0.49 11.26 -14.78
N PRO A 41 -1.74 11.61 -14.45
CA PRO A 41 -2.66 10.67 -13.82
C PRO A 41 -3.05 9.59 -14.84
N VAL A 42 -2.96 8.32 -14.44
CA VAL A 42 -3.30 7.16 -15.26
C VAL A 42 -4.09 6.19 -14.39
N THR A 43 -5.10 5.55 -14.97
CA THR A 43 -5.85 4.50 -14.26
C THR A 43 -5.05 3.21 -14.17
N LEU A 44 -5.27 2.41 -13.13
CA LEU A 44 -4.64 1.12 -12.96
C LEU A 44 -4.91 0.20 -14.16
N LYS A 45 -6.15 0.23 -14.68
CA LYS A 45 -6.56 -0.50 -15.87
C LYS A 45 -5.74 -0.12 -17.11
N GLU A 46 -5.52 1.18 -17.35
CA GLU A 46 -4.68 1.64 -18.48
C GLU A 46 -3.23 1.19 -18.35
N LEU A 47 -2.67 1.17 -17.13
CA LEU A 47 -1.29 0.69 -16.91
C LEU A 47 -1.16 -0.81 -17.19
N ILE A 48 -2.09 -1.59 -16.68
CA ILE A 48 -2.06 -3.05 -16.79
C ILE A 48 -2.41 -3.49 -18.21
N MET A 49 -3.54 -3.04 -18.76
CA MET A 49 -4.04 -3.51 -20.05
C MET A 49 -3.45 -2.73 -21.22
N GLY A 50 -3.31 -1.41 -21.08
CA GLY A 50 -2.81 -0.53 -22.14
C GLY A 50 -1.29 -0.57 -22.24
N ALA A 51 -0.59 -0.24 -21.15
CA ALA A 51 0.87 -0.21 -21.12
C ALA A 51 1.51 -1.59 -20.88
N ARG A 52 0.70 -2.64 -20.64
CA ARG A 52 1.15 -4.02 -20.38
C ARG A 52 2.16 -4.10 -19.24
N GLN A 53 2.04 -3.23 -18.25
CA GLN A 53 2.92 -3.21 -17.10
C GLN A 53 2.47 -4.21 -16.04
N THR A 54 3.44 -4.79 -15.34
CA THR A 54 3.19 -5.56 -14.13
C THR A 54 3.27 -4.60 -12.95
N VAL A 55 2.21 -4.49 -12.16
CA VAL A 55 2.13 -3.52 -11.07
C VAL A 55 2.39 -4.24 -9.73
N VAL A 56 3.33 -3.72 -8.94
CA VAL A 56 3.66 -4.24 -7.62
C VAL A 56 3.24 -3.22 -6.57
N LEU A 57 2.25 -3.58 -5.77
CA LEU A 57 1.75 -2.76 -4.69
C LEU A 57 2.53 -3.05 -3.42
N LEU A 58 3.01 -1.99 -2.76
CA LEU A 58 3.73 -2.07 -1.49
C LEU A 58 2.88 -1.41 -0.42
N GLY A 59 2.34 -2.19 0.50
CA GLY A 59 1.49 -1.71 1.60
C GLY A 59 2.20 -1.87 2.93
N GLY A 60 2.33 -0.80 3.71
CA GLY A 60 2.89 -0.91 5.04
C GLY A 60 3.29 0.44 5.62
N ASN A 61 3.98 0.40 6.75
CA ASN A 61 4.47 1.60 7.41
C ASN A 61 5.57 2.30 6.58
N GLN A 62 5.86 3.55 6.92
CA GLN A 62 6.83 4.38 6.19
C GLN A 62 8.24 3.75 6.17
N LYS A 63 8.63 3.02 7.23
CA LYS A 63 9.94 2.36 7.33
C LYS A 63 10.07 1.27 6.26
N PHE A 64 9.09 0.37 6.17
CA PHE A 64 9.02 -0.69 5.17
C PHE A 64 9.05 -0.15 3.74
N LEU A 65 8.22 0.87 3.46
CA LEU A 65 8.17 1.48 2.12
C LEU A 65 9.52 2.10 1.74
N ARG A 66 10.15 2.83 2.67
CA ARG A 66 11.45 3.44 2.44
C ARG A 66 12.53 2.39 2.17
N GLU A 67 12.63 1.35 3.01
CA GLU A 67 13.61 0.28 2.85
C GLU A 67 13.41 -0.47 1.51
N SER A 68 12.16 -0.78 1.17
CA SER A 68 11.81 -1.45 -0.09
C SER A 68 12.19 -0.60 -1.31
N LEU A 69 11.88 0.71 -1.30
CA LEU A 69 12.21 1.60 -2.41
C LEU A 69 13.72 1.88 -2.53
N ILE A 70 14.44 1.98 -1.41
CA ILE A 70 15.90 2.08 -1.42
C ILE A 70 16.52 0.82 -2.02
N ALA A 71 16.05 -0.36 -1.61
CA ALA A 71 16.50 -1.62 -2.19
C ALA A 71 16.21 -1.68 -3.70
N ALA A 72 15.04 -1.23 -4.14
CA ALA A 72 14.65 -1.25 -5.55
C ALA A 72 15.57 -0.39 -6.43
N ARG A 73 16.14 0.68 -5.85
CA ARG A 73 17.06 1.58 -6.54
C ARG A 73 18.33 0.91 -7.02
N PHE A 74 18.82 -0.10 -6.30
CA PHE A 74 20.00 -0.86 -6.73
C PHE A 74 19.74 -1.72 -7.96
N ASP A 75 18.48 -2.08 -8.22
CA ASP A 75 18.03 -2.89 -9.36
C ASP A 75 17.18 -2.07 -10.36
N GLY A 76 17.31 -0.74 -10.37
CA GLY A 76 16.43 0.15 -11.15
C GLY A 76 16.38 -0.12 -12.66
N ASP A 77 17.46 -0.63 -13.24
CA ASP A 77 17.51 -1.04 -14.65
C ASP A 77 16.66 -2.29 -14.92
N LEU A 78 16.58 -3.21 -13.96
CA LEU A 78 15.77 -4.41 -14.07
C LEU A 78 14.28 -4.08 -14.06
N PHE A 79 13.83 -3.15 -13.23
CA PHE A 79 12.43 -2.69 -13.23
C PHE A 79 12.03 -2.13 -14.60
N ARG A 80 12.90 -1.32 -15.21
CA ARG A 80 12.67 -0.75 -16.54
C ARG A 80 12.65 -1.82 -17.64
N SER A 81 13.57 -2.78 -17.61
CA SER A 81 13.67 -3.83 -18.65
C SER A 81 12.58 -4.91 -18.55
N THR A 82 11.98 -5.07 -17.37
CA THR A 82 10.93 -6.04 -17.07
C THR A 82 9.50 -5.48 -17.13
N ASP A 83 9.36 -4.19 -17.38
CA ASP A 83 8.10 -3.43 -17.39
C ASP A 83 7.34 -3.53 -16.05
N VAL A 84 8.06 -3.39 -14.94
CA VAL A 84 7.50 -3.47 -13.58
C VAL A 84 7.41 -2.07 -12.97
N LEU A 85 6.22 -1.75 -12.43
CA LEU A 85 5.93 -0.47 -11.77
C LEU A 85 5.63 -0.71 -10.28
N LEU A 86 6.29 0.04 -9.41
CA LEU A 86 6.06 0.02 -7.97
C LEU A 86 5.03 1.09 -7.57
N VAL A 87 4.06 0.72 -6.75
CA VAL A 87 3.06 1.65 -6.19
C VAL A 87 3.09 1.53 -4.66
N PRO A 88 3.80 2.45 -3.96
CA PRO A 88 3.80 2.48 -2.51
C PRO A 88 2.49 3.06 -1.97
N VAL A 89 1.88 2.35 -1.02
CA VAL A 89 0.66 2.73 -0.31
C VAL A 89 1.00 2.72 1.18
N GLN A 90 1.11 3.91 1.77
CA GLN A 90 1.32 4.00 3.21
C GLN A 90 0.07 3.49 3.93
N CYS A 91 0.23 2.37 4.63
CA CYS A 91 -0.76 1.88 5.57
C CYS A 91 -0.25 2.27 6.95
N ASP A 92 -1.00 3.11 7.64
CA ASP A 92 -0.68 3.41 9.02
C ASP A 92 -0.90 2.11 9.80
N GLY A 93 0.21 1.46 10.19
CA GLY A 93 0.24 0.16 10.88
C GLY A 93 -0.46 0.12 12.24
N SER A 94 -1.31 1.10 12.52
CA SER A 94 -2.25 1.10 13.64
C SER A 94 -3.41 0.14 13.34
N SER A 95 -3.14 -1.16 13.29
CA SER A 95 -4.17 -2.21 13.35
C SER A 95 -4.92 -2.24 14.70
N SER A 96 -4.85 -1.19 15.53
CA SER A 96 -5.53 -1.15 16.84
C SER A 96 -5.76 0.24 17.46
N LYS A 97 -5.48 1.34 16.76
CA LYS A 97 -5.60 2.69 17.36
C LYS A 97 -6.11 3.77 16.41
N VAL A 98 -7.03 3.41 15.51
CA VAL A 98 -7.94 4.37 14.88
C VAL A 98 -9.31 4.08 15.49
N ALA A 99 -9.65 4.72 16.61
CA ALA A 99 -10.30 6.03 16.57
C ALA A 99 -11.67 5.99 15.88
N GLY A 100 -12.42 4.92 16.10
CA GLY A 100 -13.79 5.16 16.53
C GLY A 100 -13.73 5.91 17.86
N LYS A 101 -13.81 7.25 17.83
CA LYS A 101 -14.77 7.85 18.75
C LYS A 101 -16.07 7.17 18.36
N SER A 102 -16.55 6.28 19.21
CA SER A 102 -17.84 5.66 18.96
C SER A 102 -18.83 6.78 18.65
N THR A 103 -19.75 6.58 17.72
CA THR A 103 -20.85 7.54 17.51
C THR A 103 -21.62 7.79 18.81
N ALA A 104 -21.49 6.91 19.81
CA ALA A 104 -21.96 7.11 21.17
C ALA A 104 -21.12 8.14 21.97
N ASP A 105 -19.79 8.19 21.82
CA ASP A 105 -18.93 9.21 22.43
C ASP A 105 -19.14 10.60 21.81
N GLU A 106 -19.33 10.70 20.49
CA GLU A 106 -19.70 11.96 19.85
C GLU A 106 -21.14 12.40 20.19
N ALA A 107 -22.07 11.46 20.35
CA ALA A 107 -23.43 11.76 20.80
C ALA A 107 -23.43 12.26 22.25
N PHE A 108 -22.60 11.69 23.13
CA PHE A 108 -22.49 12.11 24.54
C PHE A 108 -21.82 13.49 24.69
N GLU A 109 -20.78 13.79 23.92
CA GLU A 109 -20.18 15.14 23.86
C GLU A 109 -21.16 16.19 23.28
N ARG A 110 -21.93 15.84 22.23
CA ARG A 110 -22.97 16.73 21.68
C ARG A 110 -24.13 16.96 22.64
N MET A 111 -24.47 15.99 23.49
CA MET A 111 -25.56 16.14 24.47
C MET A 111 -25.16 17.04 25.66
N MET A 112 -23.90 17.00 26.10
CA MET A 112 -23.40 17.91 27.15
C MET A 112 -23.14 19.34 26.66
N ALA A 113 -22.78 19.53 25.39
CA ALA A 113 -22.57 20.86 24.81
C ALA A 113 -23.88 21.61 24.47
N ALA A 114 -25.02 20.93 24.48
CA ALA A 114 -26.32 21.50 24.12
C ALA A 114 -27.05 22.23 25.28
N GLU A 115 -26.53 22.19 26.51
CA GLU A 115 -27.19 22.79 27.68
C GLU A 115 -26.53 24.09 28.20
N ALA A 116 -25.61 24.69 27.45
CA ALA A 116 -24.89 25.89 27.87
C ALA A 116 -25.14 27.16 27.03
N ASN A 117 -26.09 27.15 26.09
CA ASN A 117 -26.24 28.29 25.16
C ASN A 117 -27.68 28.83 25.04
N VAL A 118 -28.16 29.40 26.15
CA VAL A 118 -29.25 30.40 26.15
C VAL A 118 -28.77 31.62 26.94
N ALA A 119 -27.94 32.47 26.33
CA ALA A 119 -27.90 33.90 26.63
C ALA A 119 -26.93 34.66 25.71
N SER A 120 -27.44 35.79 25.22
CA SER A 120 -26.69 37.00 24.85
C SER A 120 -26.21 37.17 23.41
N SER A 121 -26.94 38.04 22.72
CA SER A 121 -26.57 38.76 21.51
C SER A 121 -25.56 39.87 21.80
N ALA A 122 -24.47 39.95 21.02
CA ALA A 122 -23.76 41.20 20.76
C ALA A 122 -22.98 41.11 19.43
N PRO A 123 -22.95 42.16 18.59
CA PRO A 123 -22.14 42.20 17.38
C PRO A 123 -20.72 42.70 17.69
N SER A 124 -19.70 41.89 17.39
CA SER A 124 -18.29 42.29 17.52
C SER A 124 -17.56 42.20 16.18
N LYS A 125 -17.10 43.37 15.71
CA LYS A 125 -16.10 43.57 14.66
C LYS A 125 -14.75 43.06 15.19
N GLY A 126 -14.09 42.13 14.49
CA GLY A 126 -12.75 41.70 14.92
C GLY A 126 -12.02 40.76 13.98
N LYS A 127 -11.15 41.35 13.16
CA LYS A 127 -9.77 40.89 12.87
C LYS A 127 -9.60 39.53 12.18
N THR A 128 -9.44 39.61 10.86
CA THR A 128 -8.74 38.66 9.99
C THR A 128 -7.35 38.31 10.55
N GLY A 129 -7.24 37.16 11.22
CA GLY A 129 -5.99 36.49 11.54
C GLY A 129 -5.89 35.22 10.70
N GLY A 130 -5.01 35.22 9.70
CA GLY A 130 -4.72 34.05 8.89
C GLY A 130 -3.99 33.00 9.72
N GLU A 131 -4.73 31.99 10.20
CA GLU A 131 -4.14 30.74 10.66
C GLU A 131 -3.86 29.86 9.43
N GLY A 132 -2.58 29.79 9.08
CA GLY A 132 -2.07 28.88 8.08
C GLY A 132 -2.45 27.45 8.43
N LYS A 133 -3.33 26.86 7.61
CA LYS A 133 -3.58 25.42 7.56
C LYS A 133 -2.22 24.70 7.49
N LYS A 134 -1.81 24.08 8.60
CA LYS A 134 -0.70 23.13 8.63
C LYS A 134 -1.03 22.00 7.66
N GLY A 135 -0.36 22.03 6.51
CA GLY A 135 -0.52 21.05 5.45
C GLY A 135 -0.17 19.65 5.94
N PHE A 136 -1.18 18.83 6.13
CA PHE A 136 -1.12 17.43 6.57
C PHE A 136 -0.69 16.48 5.43
N GLY A 137 0.25 16.90 4.58
CA GLY A 137 0.60 16.15 3.35
C GLY A 137 2.08 16.19 2.95
N LYS A 138 2.98 16.67 3.81
CA LYS A 138 4.40 16.93 3.45
C LYS A 138 5.38 15.84 3.92
N GLY A 139 4.93 14.58 4.02
CA GLY A 139 5.71 13.48 4.62
C GLY A 139 6.38 12.51 3.65
N ILE A 140 5.79 12.26 2.47
CA ILE A 140 6.30 11.25 1.51
C ILE A 140 6.80 11.88 0.21
N ALA A 141 6.09 12.87 -0.34
CA ALA A 141 6.27 13.37 -1.71
C ALA A 141 7.60 14.13 -1.99
N SER A 142 8.44 14.38 -0.98
CA SER A 142 9.69 15.15 -1.14
C SER A 142 10.95 14.29 -1.12
N SER A 143 10.82 12.97 -1.07
CA SER A 143 11.96 12.10 -0.87
C SER A 143 12.53 11.65 -2.22
N THR A 144 13.84 11.80 -2.42
CA THR A 144 14.55 11.47 -3.67
C THR A 144 14.38 10.02 -4.18
N TRP A 145 13.80 9.13 -3.37
CA TRP A 145 13.51 7.75 -3.72
C TRP A 145 12.15 7.53 -4.39
N THR A 146 11.15 8.42 -4.22
CA THR A 146 9.87 8.31 -4.95
C THR A 146 9.95 8.89 -6.37
N ALA A 147 10.99 9.65 -6.67
CA ALA A 147 11.21 10.27 -7.98
C ALA A 147 11.71 9.30 -9.07
N ALA A 148 11.85 8.01 -8.78
CA ALA A 148 12.33 7.02 -9.75
C ALA A 148 11.28 6.76 -10.84
N PRO A 149 11.68 6.52 -12.11
CA PRO A 149 10.74 6.38 -13.24
C PRO A 149 9.88 5.10 -13.19
N TYR A 150 10.25 4.13 -12.36
CA TYR A 150 9.49 2.88 -12.13
C TYR A 150 8.66 2.94 -10.83
N VAL A 151 8.51 4.12 -10.22
CA VAL A 151 7.66 4.34 -9.04
C VAL A 151 6.53 5.26 -9.45
N ALA A 152 5.29 4.87 -9.16
CA ALA A 152 4.11 5.70 -9.33
C ALA A 152 3.52 6.07 -7.98
N GLU A 153 3.01 7.29 -7.85
CA GLU A 153 2.41 7.77 -6.62
C GLU A 153 0.90 7.59 -6.66
N VAL A 154 0.28 7.22 -5.55
CA VAL A 154 -1.18 7.14 -5.48
C VAL A 154 -1.78 8.53 -5.66
N LEU A 155 -2.84 8.66 -6.47
CA LEU A 155 -3.56 9.92 -6.60
C LEU A 155 -4.30 10.24 -5.29
N SER A 156 -4.17 11.48 -4.79
CA SER A 156 -4.69 11.90 -3.48
C SER A 156 -6.20 11.65 -3.31
N GLU A 157 -6.96 11.81 -4.38
CA GLU A 157 -8.40 11.65 -4.47
C GLU A 157 -8.84 10.20 -4.23
N ASP A 158 -7.99 9.25 -4.61
CA ASP A 158 -8.25 7.81 -4.53
C ASP A 158 -7.50 7.17 -3.33
N ALA A 159 -6.70 7.95 -2.59
CA ALA A 159 -5.78 7.44 -1.57
C ALA A 159 -6.46 6.64 -0.45
N SER A 160 -7.66 7.06 -0.02
CA SER A 160 -8.42 6.34 1.01
C SER A 160 -8.82 4.93 0.58
N GLU A 161 -9.18 4.75 -0.69
CA GLU A 161 -9.58 3.47 -1.25
C GLU A 161 -8.38 2.54 -1.45
N TRP A 162 -7.22 3.08 -1.87
CA TRP A 162 -5.96 2.34 -1.90
C TRP A 162 -5.56 1.83 -0.52
N VAL A 163 -5.60 2.70 0.50
CA VAL A 163 -5.28 2.34 1.89
C VAL A 163 -6.25 1.28 2.40
N ARG A 164 -7.55 1.46 2.18
CA ARG A 164 -8.59 0.49 2.59
C ARG A 164 -8.31 -0.89 2.02
N ARG A 165 -8.03 -1.00 0.72
CA ARG A 165 -7.75 -2.28 0.06
C ARG A 165 -6.46 -2.93 0.56
N MET A 166 -5.40 -2.15 0.71
CA MET A 166 -4.15 -2.66 1.26
C MET A 166 -4.28 -3.10 2.73
N GLN A 167 -5.13 -2.41 3.52
CA GLN A 167 -5.40 -2.80 4.90
C GLN A 167 -6.10 -4.16 4.98
N VAL A 168 -7.07 -4.44 4.09
CA VAL A 168 -7.72 -5.77 4.02
C VAL A 168 -6.69 -6.88 3.76
N GLU A 169 -5.72 -6.62 2.90
CA GLU A 169 -4.65 -7.57 2.57
C GLU A 169 -3.67 -7.75 3.76
N ALA A 170 -3.35 -6.67 4.47
CA ALA A 170 -2.55 -6.70 5.71
C ALA A 170 -3.27 -7.45 6.85
N ASP A 171 -4.56 -7.21 7.05
CA ASP A 171 -5.37 -7.88 8.06
C ASP A 171 -5.49 -9.37 7.77
N SER A 172 -5.67 -9.75 6.49
CA SER A 172 -5.67 -11.15 6.08
C SER A 172 -4.31 -11.82 6.29
N ALA A 173 -3.21 -11.12 6.04
CA ALA A 173 -1.87 -11.64 6.31
C ALA A 173 -1.66 -11.84 7.83
N ALA A 174 -2.10 -10.88 8.65
CA ALA A 174 -2.07 -10.99 10.10
C ALA A 174 -2.92 -12.16 10.63
N ALA A 175 -4.11 -12.38 10.06
CA ALA A 175 -4.96 -13.53 10.39
C ALA A 175 -4.30 -14.88 10.06
N GLN A 176 -3.33 -14.90 9.14
CA GLN A 176 -2.52 -16.08 8.80
C GLN A 176 -1.24 -16.20 9.66
N GLY A 177 -1.09 -15.35 10.68
CA GLY A 177 0.07 -15.34 11.59
C GLY A 177 1.28 -14.61 11.04
N ALA A 178 1.13 -13.86 9.94
CA ALA A 178 2.20 -13.00 9.45
C ALA A 178 2.27 -11.69 10.26
N ASP A 179 3.45 -11.08 10.29
CA ASP A 179 3.67 -9.82 10.98
C ASP A 179 3.30 -8.64 10.06
N PRO A 180 2.23 -7.87 10.34
CA PRO A 180 1.81 -6.76 9.50
C PRO A 180 2.82 -5.61 9.47
N GLU A 181 3.72 -5.51 10.47
CA GLU A 181 4.75 -4.46 10.49
C GLU A 181 5.80 -4.64 9.40
N LYS A 182 5.95 -5.88 8.89
CA LYS A 182 6.85 -6.21 7.79
C LYS A 182 6.32 -5.76 6.43
N GLY A 183 5.07 -5.28 6.37
CA GLY A 183 4.44 -4.84 5.13
C GLY A 183 4.00 -5.99 4.22
N VAL A 184 3.11 -5.68 3.29
CA VAL A 184 2.54 -6.60 2.30
C VAL A 184 2.96 -6.17 0.90
N VAL A 185 3.30 -7.15 0.08
CA VAL A 185 3.62 -6.99 -1.33
C VAL A 185 2.59 -7.76 -2.15
N ILE A 186 1.93 -7.08 -3.08
CA ILE A 186 0.93 -7.67 -3.98
C ILE A 186 1.38 -7.45 -5.41
N VAL A 187 1.30 -8.50 -6.23
CA VAL A 187 1.71 -8.43 -7.63
C VAL A 187 0.50 -8.60 -8.53
N LEU A 188 0.17 -7.55 -9.26
CA LEU A 188 -0.85 -7.55 -10.30
C LEU A 188 -0.20 -7.90 -11.64
N GLY A 189 -0.62 -9.02 -12.22
CA GLY A 189 -0.21 -9.45 -13.55
C GLY A 189 -0.71 -8.50 -14.64
N ARG A 190 -0.27 -8.75 -15.87
CA ARG A 190 -0.68 -7.97 -17.06
C ARG A 190 -2.14 -8.21 -17.47
N ASP A 191 -2.77 -9.18 -16.85
CA ASP A 191 -4.18 -9.55 -16.95
C ASP A 191 -5.04 -8.88 -15.87
N GLY A 192 -4.42 -8.15 -14.93
CA GLY A 192 -5.13 -7.52 -13.80
C GLY A 192 -5.38 -8.47 -12.63
N ILE A 193 -4.93 -9.72 -12.72
CA ILE A 193 -5.13 -10.73 -11.69
C ILE A 193 -3.96 -10.69 -10.69
N VAL A 194 -4.25 -10.91 -9.41
CA VAL A 194 -3.20 -11.04 -8.40
C VAL A 194 -2.42 -12.34 -8.62
N SER A 195 -1.17 -12.22 -9.05
CA SER A 195 -0.28 -13.36 -9.33
C SER A 195 0.48 -13.82 -8.07
N GLN A 196 0.82 -12.91 -7.17
CA GLN A 196 1.55 -13.21 -5.94
C GLN A 196 1.15 -12.28 -4.78
N ARG A 197 1.18 -12.82 -3.56
CA ARG A 197 1.08 -12.09 -2.29
C ARG A 197 2.24 -12.49 -1.39
N ARG A 198 2.94 -11.53 -0.80
CA ARG A 198 4.06 -11.77 0.13
C ARG A 198 4.02 -10.79 1.30
N VAL A 199 4.70 -11.15 2.38
CA VAL A 199 4.92 -10.29 3.53
C VAL A 199 6.42 -10.06 3.68
N GLY A 200 6.83 -8.83 4.01
CA GLY A 200 8.24 -8.46 4.15
C GLY A 200 8.86 -7.79 2.94
N THR A 201 10.07 -7.30 3.15
CA THR A 201 10.88 -6.63 2.12
C THR A 201 11.32 -7.63 1.04
N PRO A 202 10.96 -7.42 -0.23
CA PRO A 202 11.31 -8.33 -1.30
C PRO A 202 12.80 -8.21 -1.68
N THR A 203 13.44 -9.34 -1.93
CA THR A 203 14.76 -9.40 -2.58
C THR A 203 14.57 -9.15 -4.07
N TRP A 204 14.65 -7.88 -4.50
CA TRP A 204 14.18 -7.45 -5.82
C TRP A 204 14.72 -8.23 -7.01
N ARG A 205 16.03 -8.51 -7.04
CA ARG A 205 16.60 -9.31 -8.14
C ARG A 205 15.95 -10.69 -8.26
N GLN A 206 15.87 -11.44 -7.17
CA GLN A 206 15.22 -12.76 -7.14
C GLN A 206 13.74 -12.65 -7.49
N PHE A 207 13.07 -11.67 -6.90
CA PHE A 207 11.66 -11.41 -7.11
C PHE A 207 11.33 -11.14 -8.59
N LEU A 208 12.14 -10.32 -9.27
CA LEU A 208 11.97 -10.01 -10.70
C LEU A 208 12.27 -11.21 -11.60
N ILE A 209 13.26 -12.04 -11.23
CA ILE A 209 13.56 -13.30 -11.93
C ILE A 209 12.36 -14.26 -11.87
N GLU A 210 11.76 -14.42 -10.70
CA GLU A 210 10.58 -15.26 -10.51
C GLU A 210 9.37 -14.71 -11.29
N LEU A 211 9.23 -13.39 -11.36
CA LEU A 211 8.13 -12.73 -12.04
C LEU A 211 8.26 -12.77 -13.57
N ARG A 212 9.48 -12.67 -14.10
CA ARG A 212 9.76 -12.54 -15.54
C ARG A 212 10.96 -13.40 -15.97
N PRO A 213 10.92 -14.73 -15.79
CA PRO A 213 12.08 -15.60 -16.00
C PRO A 213 12.62 -15.58 -17.44
N ALA A 214 11.78 -15.21 -18.43
CA ALA A 214 12.18 -15.08 -19.82
C ALA A 214 13.04 -13.83 -20.12
N LYS A 215 13.12 -12.88 -19.19
CA LYS A 215 13.93 -11.64 -19.33
C LYS A 215 15.35 -11.80 -18.79
N PHE A 216 15.65 -12.92 -18.14
CA PHE A 216 16.93 -13.20 -17.51
C PHE A 216 17.58 -14.41 -18.18
N ASP A 217 18.91 -14.42 -18.22
CA ASP A 217 19.62 -15.55 -18.80
C ASP A 217 19.51 -16.83 -17.93
N ALA A 218 20.02 -17.95 -18.42
CA ALA A 218 19.97 -19.21 -17.68
C ALA A 218 20.93 -19.23 -16.47
N GLU A 219 21.99 -18.43 -16.49
CA GLU A 219 23.02 -18.40 -15.44
C GLU A 219 22.52 -17.64 -14.21
N GLU A 220 21.93 -16.47 -14.42
CA GLU A 220 21.30 -15.66 -13.38
C GLU A 220 20.19 -16.44 -12.67
N ARG A 221 19.34 -17.14 -13.43
CA ARG A 221 18.30 -18.01 -12.86
C ARG A 221 18.88 -19.12 -11.99
N ARG A 222 20.00 -19.73 -12.40
CA ARG A 222 20.69 -20.77 -11.61
C ARG A 222 21.34 -20.21 -10.36
N LYS A 223 21.91 -19.01 -10.43
CA LYS A 223 22.55 -18.35 -9.28
C LYS A 223 21.53 -18.07 -8.17
N THR A 224 20.34 -17.61 -8.55
CA THR A 224 19.25 -17.33 -7.60
C THR A 224 18.68 -18.60 -6.99
N ALA A 225 18.58 -19.70 -7.73
CA ALA A 225 18.06 -20.97 -7.19
C ALA A 225 18.98 -21.66 -6.15
N ARG A 226 20.21 -21.16 -5.94
CA ARG A 226 21.19 -21.72 -5.00
C ARG A 226 21.29 -20.94 -3.68
N GLN A 227 20.65 -19.78 -3.59
CA GLN A 227 20.61 -18.95 -2.38
C GLN A 227 19.43 -19.37 -1.50
#